data_AF-A0AAE0PS34-F1
#
_entry.id   AF-A0AAE0PS34-F1
#
_cell.length_a   1.000
_cell.length_b   1.000
_cell.length_c   1.000
_cell.angle_alpha   90.00
_cell.angle_beta   90.00
_cell.angle_gamma   90.00
#
_symmetry.space_group_name_H-M   'P 1'
#
loop_
_entity.id
_entity.type
_entity.pdbx_description
1 polymer ?
#
loop_
_entity_poly.entity_id
_entity_poly.type
_entity_poly.pdbx_seq_one_letter_code
_entity_poly.pdbx_strand_id
1 'polypeptide(L)'
;MAESKNTSSEMTDAQLIQQLALLGWLNTDSVECKQFLTAVTGMQVAQEVLNRLSGQGKVDAYRNECIQSVVDFVRRNPRASERELKLR
;
A
#
# COMPACT_ATOMS: atom_id res chain seq x y z
N MET A 1 -28.05 5.16 -12.03
CA MET A 1 -27.51 5.95 -10.91
C MET A 1 -26.38 5.13 -10.31
N ALA A 2 -25.13 5.50 -10.57
CA ALA A 2 -23.98 4.77 -10.05
C ALA A 2 -23.63 5.33 -8.66
N GLU A 3 -23.68 4.46 -7.66
CA GLU A 3 -23.25 4.74 -6.29
C GLU A 3 -21.83 5.30 -6.29
N SER A 4 -21.70 6.52 -5.78
CA SER A 4 -20.40 7.10 -5.42
C SER A 4 -19.84 6.27 -4.27
N LYS A 5 -18.92 5.35 -4.61
CA LYS A 5 -18.10 4.63 -3.63
C LYS A 5 -17.37 5.70 -2.80
N ASN A 6 -17.88 5.98 -1.61
CA ASN A 6 -17.16 6.75 -0.60
C ASN A 6 -15.90 5.96 -0.28
N THR A 7 -14.81 6.27 -0.98
CA THR A 7 -13.47 5.92 -0.55
C THR A 7 -13.19 6.80 0.66
N SER A 8 -13.62 6.37 1.84
CA SER A 8 -12.97 6.79 3.06
C SER A 8 -11.52 6.37 2.90
N SER A 9 -10.68 7.31 2.46
CA SER A 9 -9.24 7.15 2.36
C SER A 9 -8.72 7.04 3.79
N GLU A 10 -8.85 5.85 4.38
CA GLU A 10 -8.29 5.53 5.69
C GLU A 10 -6.78 5.76 5.60
N MET A 11 -6.27 6.64 6.46
CA MET A 11 -4.83 6.89 6.55
C MET A 11 -4.14 5.61 7.03
N THR A 12 -3.01 5.27 6.42
CA THR A 12 -2.20 4.16 6.89
C THR A 12 -1.62 4.46 8.26
N ASP A 13 -1.34 3.43 9.08
CA ASP A 13 -0.78 3.60 10.43
C ASP A 13 0.47 4.50 10.43
N ALA A 14 1.32 4.36 9.40
CA ALA A 14 2.51 5.17 9.23
C ALA A 14 2.20 6.65 8.95
N GLN A 15 1.16 6.94 8.16
CA GLN A 15 0.68 8.31 7.95
C GLN A 15 0.08 8.88 9.24
N LEU A 16 -0.66 8.08 10.00
CA LEU A 16 -1.24 8.48 11.27
C LEU A 16 -0.15 8.84 12.30
N ILE A 17 0.89 8.01 12.41
CA ILE A 17 2.05 8.26 13.30
C ILE A 17 2.78 9.55 12.90
N GLN A 18 2.95 9.79 11.60
CA GLN A 18 3.56 11.02 11.11
C GLN A 18 2.72 12.27 11.45
N GLN A 19 1.39 12.19 11.32
CA GLN A 19 0.48 13.28 11.70
C GLN A 19 0.48 13.54 13.21
N LEU A 20 0.52 12.49 14.04
CA LEU A 20 0.64 12.63 15.50
C LEU A 20 1.97 13.27 15.90
N ALA A 21 3.08 12.87 15.27
CA ALA A 21 4.39 13.46 15.49
C ALA A 21 4.43 14.95 15.12
N LEU A 22 3.82 15.30 13.99
CA LEU A 22 3.69 16.69 13.52
C LEU A 22 2.84 17.54 14.47
N LEU A 23 1.70 17.01 14.92
CA LEU A 23 0.83 17.67 15.88
C LEU A 23 1.54 17.89 17.22
N GLY A 24 2.31 16.91 17.70
CA GLY A 24 3.13 17.01 18.90
C GLY A 24 4.22 18.08 18.77
N TRP A 25 4.88 18.17 17.61
CA TRP A 25 5.87 19.22 17.36
C TRP A 25 5.22 20.62 17.35
N LEU A 26 4.10 20.80 16.64
CA LEU A 26 3.42 22.09 16.57
C LEU A 26 2.88 22.57 17.92
N ASN A 27 2.46 21.64 18.79
CA ASN A 27 1.89 21.99 20.10
C ASN A 27 2.95 22.28 21.16
N THR A 28 4.17 21.74 21.02
CA THR A 28 5.17 21.74 22.10
C THR A 28 6.50 22.38 21.70
N ASP A 29 6.70 22.69 20.40
CA ASP A 29 7.98 23.08 19.77
C ASP A 29 9.19 22.26 20.26
N SER A 30 8.92 20.99 20.57
CA SER A 30 9.87 20.06 21.17
C SER A 30 10.84 19.55 20.11
N VAL A 31 12.14 19.58 20.45
CA VAL A 31 13.22 19.05 19.61
C VAL A 31 13.07 17.53 19.42
N GLU A 32 12.55 16.84 20.44
CA GLU A 32 12.30 15.40 20.44
C GLU A 32 11.19 15.03 19.44
N CYS A 33 10.09 15.78 19.40
CA CYS A 33 9.04 15.58 18.40
C CYS A 33 9.54 15.83 16.97
N LYS A 34 10.43 16.83 16.78
CA LYS A 34 11.06 17.09 15.48
C LYS A 34 11.99 15.96 15.04
N GLN A 35 12.78 15.40 15.96
CA GLN A 35 13.64 14.24 15.69
C GLN A 35 12.80 13.01 15.34
N PHE A 36 11.73 12.74 16.10
CA PHE A 36 10.83 11.63 15.84
C PHE A 36 10.14 11.76 14.47
N LEU A 37 9.62 12.94 14.13
CA LEU A 37 9.02 13.22 12.82
C LEU A 37 10.03 13.03 11.68
N THR A 38 11.27 13.48 11.88
CA THR A 38 12.36 13.33 10.89
C THR A 38 12.69 11.86 10.67
N ALA A 39 12.76 11.05 11.73
CA ALA A 39 13.04 9.62 11.64
C ALA A 39 11.93 8.87 10.90
N VAL A 40 10.66 9.11 11.25
CA VAL A 40 9.50 8.48 10.60
C VAL A 40 9.44 8.86 9.12
N THR A 41 9.58 10.15 8.82
CA THR A 41 9.56 10.64 7.43
C THR A 41 10.74 10.09 6.63
N GLY A 42 11.94 10.07 7.22
CA GLY A 42 13.15 9.54 6.58
C GLY A 42 13.03 8.06 6.24
N MET A 43 12.48 7.25 7.16
CA MET A 43 12.23 5.82 6.92
C MET A 43 11.25 5.60 5.75
N GLN A 44 10.12 6.33 5.74
CA GLN A 44 9.13 6.23 4.67
C GLN A 44 9.70 6.60 3.31
N VAL A 45 10.46 7.70 3.24
CA VAL A 45 11.12 8.15 2.01
C VAL A 45 12.16 7.12 1.55
N ALA A 46 12.97 6.59 2.47
CA ALA A 46 13.97 5.58 2.14
C ALA A 46 13.32 4.30 1.60
N GLN A 47 12.23 3.83 2.20
CA GLN A 47 11.48 2.68 1.74
C GLN A 47 10.89 2.90 0.34
N GLU A 48 10.30 4.07 0.10
CA GLU A 48 9.74 4.43 -1.20
C GLU A 48 10.82 4.51 -2.29
N VAL A 49 11.97 5.12 -1.97
CA VAL A 49 13.13 5.17 -2.88
C VAL A 49 13.64 3.76 -3.18
N LEU A 50 13.79 2.91 -2.16
CA LEU A 50 14.21 1.52 -2.35
C LEU A 50 13.22 0.74 -3.21
N ASN A 51 11.91 0.89 -2.99
CA ASN A 51 10.87 0.24 -3.79
C ASN A 51 10.92 0.70 -5.26
N ARG A 52 11.18 1.99 -5.50
CA ARG A 52 11.33 2.54 -6.86
C ARG A 52 12.59 2.06 -7.56
N LEU A 53 13.73 2.02 -6.86
CA LEU A 53 15.02 1.62 -7.42
C LEU A 53 15.13 0.10 -7.61
N SER A 54 14.62 -0.69 -6.66
CA SER A 54 14.64 -2.15 -6.73
C SER A 54 13.73 -2.71 -7.84
N GLY A 55 12.82 -1.89 -8.38
CA GLY A 55 11.85 -2.34 -9.37
C GLY A 55 10.87 -3.38 -8.81
N GLN A 56 10.82 -3.59 -7.49
CA GLN A 56 9.88 -4.52 -6.86
C GLN A 56 8.43 -4.16 -7.17
N GLY A 57 8.13 -2.87 -7.35
CA GLY A 57 6.80 -2.44 -7.82
C GLY A 57 6.39 -3.09 -9.15
N LYS A 58 7.32 -3.42 -10.05
CA LYS A 58 7.00 -4.15 -11.29
C LYS A 58 6.74 -5.62 -11.03
N VAL A 59 7.51 -6.26 -10.15
CA VAL A 59 7.33 -7.67 -9.77
C VAL A 59 5.99 -7.86 -9.07
N ASP A 60 5.65 -6.97 -8.14
CA ASP A 60 4.36 -6.97 -7.46
C ASP A 60 3.21 -6.66 -8.40
N ALA A 61 3.40 -5.78 -9.39
CA ALA A 61 2.41 -5.54 -10.43
C ALA A 61 2.13 -6.81 -11.25
N TYR A 62 3.16 -7.51 -11.73
CA TYR A 62 2.99 -8.78 -12.44
C TYR A 62 2.36 -9.86 -11.57
N ARG A 63 2.74 -9.92 -10.29
CA ARG A 63 2.15 -10.85 -9.32
C ARG A 63 0.65 -10.59 -9.15
N ASN A 64 0.28 -9.33 -8.95
CA ASN A 64 -1.11 -8.91 -8.81
C ASN A 64 -1.91 -9.16 -10.09
N GLU A 65 -1.33 -8.90 -11.26
CA GLU A 65 -1.96 -9.18 -12.55
C GLU A 65 -2.24 -10.67 -12.75
N CYS A 66 -1.27 -11.54 -12.43
CA CYS A 66 -1.44 -12.99 -12.47
C CYS A 66 -2.56 -13.45 -11.54
N ILE A 67 -2.56 -12.98 -10.28
CA ILE A 67 -3.61 -13.30 -9.31
C ILE A 67 -4.98 -12.85 -9.82
N GLN A 68 -5.09 -11.62 -10.34
CA GLN A 68 -6.35 -11.11 -10.89
C GLN A 68 -6.83 -11.93 -12.09
N SER A 69 -5.93 -12.32 -13.00
CA SER A 69 -6.25 -13.19 -14.14
C SER A 69 -6.83 -14.54 -13.70
N VAL A 70 -6.23 -15.16 -12.67
CA VAL A 70 -6.72 -16.42 -12.10
C VAL A 70 -8.08 -16.22 -11.43
N VAL A 71 -8.23 -15.17 -10.62
CA VAL A 71 -9.50 -14.84 -9.94
C VAL A 71 -10.61 -14.60 -10.95
N ASP A 72 -10.35 -13.84 -12.01
CA ASP A 72 -11.31 -13.59 -13.08
C ASP A 72 -11.70 -14.86 -13.83
N PHE A 73 -10.74 -15.76 -14.05
CA PHE A 73 -11.00 -17.05 -14.69
C PHE A 73 -11.89 -17.94 -13.82
N VAL A 74 -11.61 -18.06 -12.52
CA VAL A 74 -12.42 -18.82 -11.56
C VAL A 74 -13.84 -18.25 -11.45
N ARG A 75 -13.97 -16.91 -11.42
CA ARG A 75 -15.29 -16.26 -11.39
C ARG A 75 -16.12 -16.55 -12.62
N ARG A 76 -15.51 -16.57 -13.81
CA ARG A 76 -16.20 -16.87 -15.08
C ARG A 76 -16.46 -18.36 -15.26
N ASN A 77 -15.66 -19.22 -14.61
CA ASN A 77 -15.75 -20.67 -14.71
C ASN A 77 -15.84 -21.31 -13.31
N PRO A 78 -17.00 -21.20 -12.63
CA PRO A 78 -17.16 -21.65 -11.24
C PRO A 78 -17.04 -23.17 -11.03
N ARG A 79 -16.88 -23.95 -12.11
CA ARG A 79 -16.60 -25.40 -12.09
C ARG A 79 -15.24 -25.77 -12.71
N ALA A 80 -14.34 -24.80 -12.89
CA ALA A 80 -13.02 -25.05 -13.46
C ALA A 80 -12.26 -26.09 -12.63
N SER A 81 -11.71 -27.09 -13.31
CA SER A 81 -10.91 -28.14 -12.69
C SER A 81 -9.49 -27.63 -12.40
N GLU A 82 -8.80 -28.24 -11.41
CA GLU A 82 -7.40 -27.89 -11.11
C GLU A 82 -6.46 -27.94 -12.34
N ARG A 83 -6.75 -28.82 -13.31
CA ARG A 83 -5.96 -28.93 -14.55
C ARG A 83 -6.10 -27.69 -15.42
N GLU A 84 -7.28 -27.09 -15.50
CA GLU A 84 -7.53 -25.88 -16.29
C GLU A 84 -6.90 -24.63 -15.64
N LEU A 85 -6.77 -24.62 -14.32
CA LEU A 85 -6.07 -23.56 -13.59
C LEU A 85 -4.54 -23.64 -13.75
N LYS A 86 -3.98 -24.85 -13.82
CA LYS A 86 -2.52 -25.06 -13.95
C LYS A 86 -2.00 -24.90 -15.38
N LEU A 87 -2.87 -24.91 -16.39
CA LEU A 87 -2.51 -24.81 -17.82
C LEU A 87 -2.38 -23.38 -18.34
N ARG A 88 -2.55 -22.38 -17.48
CA ARG A 88 -2.54 -20.95 -17.82
C ARG A 88 -1.46 -20.21 -17.03
#